data_AF-A0A1W9NY90-F1
#
_entry.id   AF-A0A1W9NY90-F1
#
_cell.length_a   1.000
_cell.length_b   1.000
_cell.length_c   1.000
_cell.angle_alpha   90.00
_cell.angle_beta   90.00
_cell.angle_gamma   90.00
#
_symmetry.space_group_name_H-M   'P 1'
#
loop_
_entity.id
_entity.type
_entity.pdbx_description
1 polymer ?
#
loop_
_entity_poly.entity_id
_entity_poly.type
_entity_poly.pdbx_seq_one_letter_code
_entity_poly.pdbx_strand_id
1 'polypeptide(L)'
;MNTIFSWNIRKSATIINEANRLGIMIIPYLHGPSWNEEMKKSLKEIQPKSAILAWNIGDDLTLKHLNKVKEAYNCIRKIDPNVHRPMMLDSSPKSAKKYANFVEMYSNYTYPLLKSRPLSKYREYLINGRQRVGMEKFFWTWIQAHTQIWYSKRFFGKTHHCPSFFPDAEHLRLLTYEAISAGVRGILYYNSRFFKESWHGKDRYAELGILGAELEMIGPFLAEGEVDIKNMHTLMPENVAVSIVNFSKGKLIILVKEGKEYQYQPDMAIVKDLSLSFSKNEVQGKRAYSLDFPNIIELKKRKSKDTVAFILPSMELTSMVLLTKDNELLDQIKVKMERLLPDVSKFAIEVLEGKKEKVEWVERSLKHIPQLEDVDTALKRASNLLLRAKSALQKGNYRSAYLMARMGQRILRVLQHKRWSEAWHDPNINRDGGLYNYYLLPRYYQIKEFLKK
;
A
#
# COMPACT_ATOMS: atom_id res chain seq x y z
N MET A 1 8.29 -12.73 -5.90
CA MET A 1 7.73 -11.60 -6.69
C MET A 1 8.89 -10.77 -7.23
N ASN A 2 8.94 -10.45 -8.54
CA ASN A 2 10.06 -9.69 -9.09
C ASN A 2 9.90 -8.21 -8.71
N THR A 3 10.75 -7.71 -7.81
CA THR A 3 10.88 -6.28 -7.52
C THR A 3 11.11 -5.51 -8.81
N ILE A 4 10.56 -4.31 -8.90
CA ILE A 4 10.65 -3.49 -10.11
C ILE A 4 11.35 -2.19 -9.76
N PHE A 5 12.48 -1.93 -10.41
CA PHE A 5 13.24 -0.70 -10.24
C PHE A 5 13.01 0.23 -11.44
N SER A 6 12.48 1.44 -11.17
CA SER A 6 12.39 2.52 -12.15
C SER A 6 13.52 3.52 -11.93
N TRP A 7 14.29 3.81 -12.98
CA TRP A 7 15.54 4.52 -12.81
C TRP A 7 16.03 5.26 -14.07
N ASN A 8 16.79 6.35 -13.85
CA ASN A 8 17.32 7.22 -14.88
C ASN A 8 18.53 6.59 -15.58
N ILE A 9 18.37 6.33 -16.87
CA ILE A 9 19.20 5.50 -17.77
C ILE A 9 20.72 5.73 -17.80
N ARG A 10 21.27 6.80 -17.21
CA ARG A 10 22.67 7.25 -17.37
C ARG A 10 23.79 6.35 -16.80
N LYS A 11 23.49 5.18 -16.24
CA LYS A 11 24.46 4.16 -15.68
C LYS A 11 23.93 2.71 -15.92
N SER A 12 23.29 2.47 -17.07
CA SER A 12 22.29 1.39 -17.25
C SER A 12 22.82 -0.04 -17.22
N ALA A 13 23.99 -0.32 -17.79
CA ALA A 13 24.43 -1.71 -17.99
C ALA A 13 24.66 -2.47 -16.66
N THR A 14 25.29 -1.84 -15.68
CA THR A 14 25.61 -2.46 -14.38
C THR A 14 24.34 -2.81 -13.60
N ILE A 15 23.36 -1.90 -13.57
CA ILE A 15 22.09 -2.14 -12.85
C ILE A 15 21.29 -3.26 -13.51
N ILE A 16 21.25 -3.33 -14.84
CA ILE A 16 20.55 -4.41 -15.54
C ILE A 16 21.20 -5.77 -15.25
N ASN A 17 22.53 -5.83 -15.28
CA ASN A 17 23.26 -7.07 -15.00
C ASN A 17 23.03 -7.53 -13.56
N GLU A 18 23.03 -6.59 -12.61
CA GLU A 18 22.72 -6.90 -11.21
C GLU A 18 21.26 -7.34 -11.03
N ALA A 19 20.32 -6.69 -11.72
CA ALA A 19 18.92 -7.08 -11.71
C ALA A 19 18.74 -8.51 -12.24
N ASN A 20 19.39 -8.87 -13.35
CA ASN A 20 19.42 -10.24 -13.86
C ASN A 20 19.98 -11.23 -12.82
N ARG A 21 21.10 -10.89 -12.16
CA ARG A 21 21.73 -11.73 -11.13
C ARG A 21 20.79 -12.00 -9.95
N LEU A 22 19.98 -11.01 -9.59
CA LEU A 22 19.04 -11.08 -8.48
C LEU A 22 17.65 -11.61 -8.88
N GLY A 23 17.40 -11.90 -10.16
CA GLY A 23 16.05 -12.25 -10.65
C GLY A 23 15.04 -11.10 -10.54
N ILE A 24 15.52 -9.86 -10.52
CA ILE A 24 14.74 -8.63 -10.40
C ILE A 24 14.46 -8.08 -11.80
N MET A 25 13.26 -7.55 -11.99
CA MET A 25 12.90 -6.89 -13.24
C MET A 25 13.09 -5.38 -13.13
N ILE A 26 13.27 -4.70 -14.25
CA ILE A 26 13.45 -3.25 -14.28
C ILE A 26 12.50 -2.58 -15.26
N ILE A 27 12.22 -1.31 -15.00
CA ILE A 27 11.51 -0.41 -15.92
C ILE A 27 12.41 0.80 -16.16
N PRO A 28 13.22 0.83 -17.23
CA PRO A 28 14.04 2.00 -17.53
C PRO A 28 13.17 3.24 -17.76
N TYR A 29 13.59 4.38 -17.21
CA TYR A 29 12.90 5.66 -17.36
C TYR A 29 13.64 6.55 -18.36
N LEU A 30 12.97 6.84 -19.47
CA LEU A 30 13.52 7.50 -20.65
C LEU A 30 13.05 8.95 -20.86
N HIS A 31 12.23 9.50 -19.96
CA HIS A 31 11.64 10.85 -20.00
C HIS A 31 11.44 11.42 -21.41
N GLY A 32 10.42 10.91 -22.11
CA GLY A 32 10.06 11.31 -23.48
C GLY A 32 9.86 12.81 -23.72
N PRO A 33 9.39 13.64 -22.77
CA PRO A 33 9.32 15.09 -22.96
C PRO A 33 10.68 15.74 -23.25
N SER A 34 11.78 15.15 -22.79
CA SER A 34 13.15 15.62 -23.03
C SER A 34 13.90 14.75 -24.05
N TRP A 35 13.18 14.03 -24.91
CA TRP A 35 13.76 13.11 -25.89
C TRP A 35 14.81 13.79 -26.78
N ASN A 36 16.02 13.24 -26.81
CA ASN A 36 17.17 13.79 -27.51
C ASN A 36 18.13 12.67 -28.01
N GLU A 37 19.20 13.05 -28.71
CA GLU A 37 20.19 12.09 -29.24
C GLU A 37 20.99 11.35 -28.15
N GLU A 38 21.25 11.97 -26.99
CA GLU A 38 21.91 11.30 -25.85
C GLU A 38 21.07 10.12 -25.37
N MET A 39 19.76 10.31 -25.22
CA MET A 39 18.83 9.24 -24.83
C MET A 39 18.77 8.12 -25.87
N LYS A 40 18.76 8.46 -27.16
CA LYS A 40 18.84 7.47 -28.26
C LYS A 40 20.12 6.64 -28.16
N LYS A 41 21.25 7.27 -27.82
CA LYS A 41 22.52 6.58 -27.62
C LYS A 41 22.46 5.64 -26.41
N SER A 42 22.03 6.12 -25.24
CA SER A 42 21.90 5.28 -24.03
C SER A 42 20.95 4.11 -24.21
N LEU A 43 19.89 4.28 -25.00
CA LEU A 43 18.94 3.21 -25.32
C LEU A 43 19.60 2.10 -26.15
N LYS A 44 20.44 2.45 -27.14
CA LYS A 44 21.20 1.45 -27.93
C LYS A 44 22.17 0.66 -27.06
N GLU A 45 22.78 1.29 -26.06
CA GLU A 45 23.73 0.67 -25.12
C GLU A 45 23.08 -0.36 -24.19
N ILE A 46 21.79 -0.20 -23.90
CA ILE A 46 21.11 -1.11 -22.98
C ILE A 46 21.00 -2.51 -23.54
N GLN A 47 20.81 -2.62 -24.87
CA GLN A 47 20.33 -3.80 -25.58
C GLN A 47 19.09 -4.44 -24.90
N PRO A 48 18.19 -5.11 -25.61
CA PRO A 48 17.00 -5.66 -24.97
C PRO A 48 17.33 -6.89 -24.10
N LYS A 49 17.85 -6.68 -22.89
CA LYS A 49 18.24 -7.72 -21.92
C LYS A 49 17.03 -8.34 -21.21
N SER A 50 17.21 -9.53 -20.64
CA SER A 50 16.16 -10.33 -20.00
C SER A 50 15.45 -9.65 -18.83
N ALA A 51 16.12 -8.80 -18.04
CA ALA A 51 15.51 -8.15 -16.88
C ALA A 51 14.57 -6.99 -17.21
N ILE A 52 14.47 -6.52 -18.46
CA ILE A 52 13.57 -5.41 -18.80
C ILE A 52 12.13 -5.91 -18.86
N LEU A 53 11.28 -5.39 -17.97
CA LEU A 53 9.84 -5.69 -17.96
C LEU A 53 9.07 -4.78 -18.91
N ALA A 54 9.32 -3.48 -18.81
CA ALA A 54 8.62 -2.45 -19.56
C ALA A 54 9.52 -1.24 -19.74
N TRP A 55 9.15 -0.32 -20.62
CA TRP A 55 9.84 0.96 -20.79
C TRP A 55 8.94 2.09 -20.30
N ASN A 56 9.41 2.91 -19.35
CA ASN A 56 8.67 4.09 -18.93
C ASN A 56 9.09 5.31 -19.76
N ILE A 57 8.17 5.81 -20.60
CA ILE A 57 8.40 6.90 -21.55
C ILE A 57 8.02 8.28 -21.01
N GLY A 58 7.51 8.40 -19.78
CA GLY A 58 7.29 9.69 -19.14
C GLY A 58 6.38 9.68 -17.92
N ASP A 59 6.56 10.69 -17.08
CA ASP A 59 5.79 10.99 -15.87
C ASP A 59 5.14 12.38 -16.00
N ASP A 60 4.00 12.58 -15.34
CA ASP A 60 3.20 13.80 -15.28
C ASP A 60 2.88 14.40 -16.67
N LEU A 61 2.63 13.53 -17.66
CA LEU A 61 2.47 13.97 -19.04
C LEU A 61 1.18 14.80 -19.26
N THR A 62 1.29 15.79 -20.15
CA THR A 62 0.17 16.59 -20.65
C THR A 62 0.13 16.54 -22.17
N LEU A 63 -0.97 16.96 -22.80
CA LEU A 63 -1.10 17.01 -24.26
C LEU A 63 0.03 17.79 -24.97
N LYS A 64 0.69 18.73 -24.28
CA LYS A 64 1.86 19.44 -24.82
C LYS A 64 3.03 18.51 -25.16
N HIS A 65 3.14 17.38 -24.47
CA HIS A 65 4.23 16.41 -24.66
C HIS A 65 3.90 15.34 -25.71
N LEU A 66 2.67 15.29 -26.25
CA LEU A 66 2.18 14.15 -27.02
C LEU A 66 3.06 13.78 -28.22
N ASN A 67 3.47 14.78 -29.02
CA ASN A 67 4.27 14.53 -30.22
C ASN A 67 5.67 13.99 -29.86
N LYS A 68 6.32 14.56 -28.84
CA LYS A 68 7.63 14.10 -28.36
C LYS A 68 7.58 12.70 -27.75
N VAL A 69 6.52 12.39 -27.01
CA VAL A 69 6.32 11.05 -26.45
C VAL A 69 6.07 10.01 -27.55
N LYS A 70 5.34 10.35 -28.62
CA LYS A 70 5.19 9.49 -29.80
C LYS A 70 6.51 9.28 -30.53
N GLU A 71 7.34 10.31 -30.65
CA GLU A 71 8.69 10.22 -31.21
C GLU A 71 9.54 9.22 -30.40
N ALA A 72 9.54 9.35 -29.08
CA ALA A 72 10.24 8.44 -28.16
C ALA A 72 9.71 7.01 -28.28
N TYR A 73 8.39 6.81 -28.26
CA TYR A 73 7.73 5.50 -28.45
C TYR A 73 8.25 4.81 -29.72
N ASN A 74 8.18 5.52 -30.87
CA ASN A 74 8.61 4.98 -32.15
C ASN A 74 10.10 4.64 -32.18
N CYS A 75 10.95 5.48 -31.55
CA CYS A 75 12.38 5.20 -31.45
C CYS A 75 12.65 3.97 -30.59
N ILE A 76 11.97 3.82 -29.45
CA ILE A 76 12.13 2.66 -28.57
C ILE A 76 11.68 1.39 -29.28
N ARG A 77 10.52 1.39 -29.94
CA ARG A 77 10.03 0.22 -30.69
C ARG A 77 10.94 -0.21 -31.85
N LYS A 78 11.65 0.73 -32.47
CA LYS A 78 12.67 0.40 -33.49
C LYS A 78 13.90 -0.29 -32.90
N ILE A 79 14.26 0.01 -31.66
CA ILE A 79 15.44 -0.56 -30.98
C ILE A 79 15.10 -1.84 -30.22
N ASP A 80 13.93 -1.89 -29.59
CA ASP A 80 13.36 -3.04 -28.91
C ASP A 80 12.04 -3.43 -29.57
N PRO A 81 12.08 -4.24 -30.64
CA PRO A 81 10.89 -4.67 -31.38
C PRO A 81 10.08 -5.73 -30.61
N ASN A 82 10.51 -6.15 -29.42
CA ASN A 82 9.79 -7.13 -28.63
C ASN A 82 8.46 -6.56 -28.13
N VAL A 83 7.37 -7.00 -28.74
CA VAL A 83 5.99 -6.59 -28.41
C VAL A 83 5.57 -6.99 -26.99
N HIS A 84 6.22 -7.99 -26.39
CA HIS A 84 5.96 -8.42 -25.01
C HIS A 84 6.61 -7.51 -23.95
N ARG A 85 7.41 -6.51 -24.36
CA ARG A 85 7.92 -5.46 -23.47
C ARG A 85 7.07 -4.19 -23.64
N PRO A 86 6.03 -4.01 -22.81
CA PRO A 86 5.11 -2.89 -22.94
C PRO A 86 5.78 -1.52 -22.76
N MET A 87 5.19 -0.50 -23.38
CA MET A 87 5.42 0.91 -23.05
C MET A 87 4.50 1.31 -21.91
N MET A 88 5.09 2.00 -20.94
CA MET A 88 4.45 2.54 -19.75
C MET A 88 4.62 4.06 -19.74
N LEU A 89 3.61 4.77 -19.25
CA LEU A 89 3.71 6.18 -18.87
C LEU A 89 2.68 6.49 -17.80
N ASP A 90 2.76 7.68 -17.22
CA ASP A 90 1.62 8.31 -16.57
C ASP A 90 1.33 9.70 -17.14
N SER A 91 0.09 10.15 -16.97
CA SER A 91 -0.35 11.44 -17.48
C SER A 91 -1.50 12.02 -16.68
N SER A 92 -1.66 13.33 -16.80
CA SER A 92 -2.82 14.04 -16.29
C SER A 92 -4.15 13.40 -16.76
N PRO A 93 -5.21 13.38 -15.92
CA PRO A 93 -6.49 12.77 -16.30
C PRO A 93 -7.09 13.30 -17.61
N LYS A 94 -6.81 14.55 -17.98
CA LYS A 94 -7.27 15.18 -19.24
C LYS A 94 -6.60 14.58 -20.49
N SER A 95 -5.39 14.05 -20.35
CA SER A 95 -4.59 13.51 -21.45
C SER A 95 -4.67 11.99 -21.56
N ALA A 96 -5.21 11.33 -20.52
CA ALA A 96 -5.20 9.88 -20.33
C ALA A 96 -5.67 9.09 -21.56
N LYS A 97 -6.84 9.44 -22.13
CA LYS A 97 -7.38 8.76 -23.32
C LYS A 97 -6.44 8.83 -24.53
N LYS A 98 -5.83 9.99 -24.79
CA LYS A 98 -4.94 10.16 -25.96
C LYS A 98 -3.67 9.32 -25.84
N TYR A 99 -3.14 9.17 -24.63
CA TYR A 99 -1.98 8.33 -24.37
C TYR A 99 -2.33 6.84 -24.38
N ALA A 100 -3.42 6.45 -23.71
CA ALA A 100 -3.88 5.06 -23.62
C ALA A 100 -4.10 4.40 -25.00
N ASN A 101 -4.40 5.20 -26.04
CA ASN A 101 -4.56 4.71 -27.40
C ASN A 101 -3.30 4.08 -28.02
N PHE A 102 -2.10 4.37 -27.52
CA PHE A 102 -0.87 3.85 -28.12
C PHE A 102 0.12 3.23 -27.12
N VAL A 103 -0.20 3.19 -25.82
CA VAL A 103 0.61 2.49 -24.81
C VAL A 103 -0.13 1.28 -24.26
N GLU A 104 0.62 0.24 -23.91
CA GLU A 104 0.07 -1.00 -23.37
C GLU A 104 -0.15 -0.92 -21.85
N MET A 105 0.72 -0.17 -21.15
CA MET A 105 0.62 0.09 -19.72
C MET A 105 0.39 1.57 -19.44
N TYR A 106 -0.53 1.82 -18.52
CA TYR A 106 -0.87 3.17 -18.09
C TYR A 106 -0.73 3.26 -16.58
N SER A 107 -0.17 4.36 -16.09
CA SER A 107 -0.15 4.67 -14.67
C SER A 107 -0.85 5.99 -14.38
N ASN A 108 -1.48 6.04 -13.22
CA ASN A 108 -2.01 7.26 -12.64
C ASN A 108 -1.85 7.18 -11.15
N TYR A 109 -1.66 8.31 -10.49
CA TYR A 109 -1.49 8.36 -9.05
C TYR A 109 -2.04 9.64 -8.47
N THR A 110 -2.28 9.59 -7.16
CA THR A 110 -2.55 10.75 -6.34
C THR A 110 -2.00 10.48 -4.95
N TYR A 111 -1.78 11.54 -4.20
CA TYR A 111 -1.34 11.47 -2.81
C TYR A 111 -2.53 11.75 -1.90
N PRO A 112 -3.30 10.74 -1.45
CA PRO A 112 -4.56 10.95 -0.76
C PRO A 112 -4.39 11.33 0.73
N LEU A 113 -3.20 11.14 1.31
CA LEU A 113 -2.95 11.43 2.71
C LEU A 113 -2.83 12.93 2.96
N LEU A 114 -3.16 13.36 4.18
CA LEU A 114 -3.13 14.76 4.63
C LEU A 114 -4.05 15.68 3.81
N LYS A 115 -5.11 15.12 3.21
CA LYS A 115 -6.15 15.83 2.46
C LYS A 115 -7.48 15.78 3.22
N SER A 116 -8.35 16.74 2.95
CA SER A 116 -9.70 16.78 3.55
C SER A 116 -10.60 15.64 3.09
N ARG A 117 -10.32 15.03 1.93
CA ARG A 117 -11.10 13.91 1.41
C ARG A 117 -10.76 12.62 2.19
N PRO A 118 -11.75 11.81 2.58
CA PRO A 118 -11.52 10.52 3.22
C PRO A 118 -10.66 9.60 2.35
N LEU A 119 -9.91 8.71 3.00
CA LEU A 119 -9.03 7.76 2.32
C LEU A 119 -9.79 6.85 1.34
N SER A 120 -11.05 6.50 1.63
CA SER A 120 -11.89 5.66 0.75
C SER A 120 -12.08 6.24 -0.65
N LYS A 121 -11.95 7.56 -0.82
CA LYS A 121 -11.99 8.21 -2.14
C LYS A 121 -10.79 7.90 -3.02
N TYR A 122 -9.72 7.33 -2.46
CA TYR A 122 -8.56 6.90 -3.24
C TYR A 122 -8.90 5.74 -4.18
N ARG A 123 -9.65 4.74 -3.73
CA ARG A 123 -10.10 3.63 -4.57
C ARG A 123 -11.03 4.08 -5.69
N GLU A 124 -11.99 4.95 -5.39
CA GLU A 124 -12.85 5.56 -6.41
C GLU A 124 -12.03 6.33 -7.46
N TYR A 125 -11.00 7.07 -7.03
CA TYR A 125 -10.09 7.77 -7.94
C TYR A 125 -9.40 6.81 -8.93
N LEU A 126 -8.92 5.66 -8.44
CA LEU A 126 -8.25 4.66 -9.26
C LEU A 126 -9.21 3.95 -10.22
N ILE A 127 -10.41 3.58 -9.75
CA ILE A 127 -11.47 3.01 -10.61
C ILE A 127 -11.82 3.96 -11.76
N ASN A 128 -12.04 5.24 -11.44
CA ASN A 128 -12.28 6.28 -12.45
C ASN A 128 -11.09 6.45 -13.40
N GLY A 129 -9.86 6.31 -12.90
CA GLY A 129 -8.65 6.30 -13.71
C GLY A 129 -8.65 5.18 -14.75
N ARG A 130 -8.94 3.95 -14.32
CA ARG A 130 -9.05 2.76 -15.19
C ARG A 130 -10.14 2.91 -16.24
N GLN A 131 -11.34 3.32 -15.83
CA GLN A 131 -12.46 3.54 -16.76
C GLN A 131 -12.13 4.56 -17.86
N ARG A 132 -11.31 5.58 -17.55
CA ARG A 132 -10.91 6.57 -18.57
C ARG A 132 -9.97 6.01 -19.62
N VAL A 133 -9.11 5.05 -19.26
CA VAL A 133 -8.06 4.53 -20.17
C VAL A 133 -8.43 3.19 -20.81
N GLY A 134 -9.46 2.51 -20.33
CA GLY A 134 -9.84 1.16 -20.72
C GLY A 134 -9.64 0.20 -19.55
N MET A 135 -10.65 -0.61 -19.25
CA MET A 135 -10.64 -1.54 -18.13
C MET A 135 -9.67 -2.71 -18.34
N GLU A 136 -9.41 -3.02 -19.61
CA GLU A 136 -8.51 -4.04 -20.13
C GLU A 136 -7.03 -3.62 -20.09
N LYS A 137 -6.73 -2.32 -19.95
CA LYS A 137 -5.35 -1.83 -19.90
C LYS A 137 -4.66 -2.24 -18.60
N PHE A 138 -3.36 -2.54 -18.70
CA PHE A 138 -2.52 -2.70 -17.52
C PHE A 138 -2.42 -1.36 -16.79
N PHE A 139 -3.07 -1.27 -15.63
CA PHE A 139 -3.15 -0.05 -14.86
C PHE A 139 -2.32 -0.13 -13.59
N TRP A 140 -1.39 0.82 -13.42
CA TRP A 140 -0.43 0.86 -12.32
C TRP A 140 -0.59 2.16 -11.51
N THR A 141 -0.20 2.17 -10.24
CA THR A 141 -0.24 3.38 -9.40
C THR A 141 1.01 3.53 -8.55
N TRP A 142 1.29 4.77 -8.17
CA TRP A 142 2.26 5.10 -7.14
C TRP A 142 1.57 5.26 -5.79
N ILE A 143 2.04 4.53 -4.79
CA ILE A 143 1.57 4.63 -3.41
C ILE A 143 2.34 5.75 -2.69
N GLN A 144 1.60 6.58 -1.97
CA GLN A 144 2.18 7.62 -1.13
C GLN A 144 2.95 7.02 0.05
N ALA A 145 4.26 6.87 -0.08
CA ALA A 145 5.15 6.37 0.97
C ALA A 145 5.89 7.47 1.75
N HIS A 146 5.61 8.74 1.49
CA HIS A 146 6.32 9.87 2.05
C HIS A 146 5.46 11.14 2.11
N THR A 147 5.91 12.10 2.92
CA THR A 147 5.35 13.46 2.98
C THR A 147 5.77 14.25 1.73
N GLN A 148 4.77 14.78 1.02
CA GLN A 148 4.98 15.54 -0.22
C GLN A 148 5.68 16.88 0.03
N ILE A 149 6.42 17.40 -0.96
CA ILE A 149 7.26 18.60 -0.81
C ILE A 149 6.46 19.80 -0.32
N TRP A 150 5.22 19.99 -0.79
CA TRP A 150 4.37 21.10 -0.33
C TRP A 150 3.99 20.99 1.16
N TYR A 151 3.86 19.78 1.69
CA TYR A 151 3.68 19.55 3.12
C TYR A 151 4.99 19.74 3.89
N SER A 152 6.14 19.39 3.31
CA SER A 152 7.45 19.73 3.91
C SER A 152 7.64 21.24 4.02
N LYS A 153 7.22 22.00 3.00
CA LYS A 153 7.23 23.47 3.03
C LYS A 153 6.29 23.99 4.10
N ARG A 154 5.05 23.49 4.14
CA ARG A 154 4.03 23.93 5.10
C ARG A 154 4.40 23.63 6.56
N PHE A 155 4.87 22.42 6.86
CA PHE A 155 5.07 21.95 8.23
C PHE A 155 6.50 22.08 8.75
N PHE A 156 7.49 22.31 7.87
CA PHE A 156 8.89 22.39 8.27
C PHE A 156 9.65 23.57 7.62
N GLY A 157 8.98 24.37 6.78
CA GLY A 157 9.62 25.47 6.05
C GLY A 157 10.67 25.02 5.04
N LYS A 158 10.66 23.74 4.62
CA LYS A 158 11.65 23.17 3.68
C LYS A 158 11.08 23.10 2.27
N THR A 159 11.85 23.55 1.27
CA THR A 159 11.47 23.51 -0.16
C THR A 159 11.87 22.22 -0.87
N HIS A 160 12.42 21.25 -0.12
CA HIS A 160 12.82 19.93 -0.58
C HIS A 160 12.21 18.86 0.34
N HIS A 161 12.21 17.61 -0.11
CA HIS A 161 11.82 16.49 0.76
C HIS A 161 12.75 16.40 1.98
N CYS A 162 12.16 16.23 3.16
CA CYS A 162 12.89 16.04 4.42
C CYS A 162 12.52 14.70 5.06
N PRO A 163 13.39 14.14 5.94
CA PRO A 163 13.03 13.03 6.81
C PRO A 163 11.69 13.27 7.51
N SER A 164 10.85 12.24 7.57
CA SER A 164 9.50 12.35 8.11
C SER A 164 9.02 11.02 8.69
N PHE A 165 8.49 11.09 9.90
CA PHE A 165 7.84 9.96 10.56
C PHE A 165 6.57 9.51 9.83
N PHE A 166 5.84 10.46 9.24
CA PHE A 166 4.66 10.22 8.40
C PHE A 166 5.06 9.88 6.95
N PRO A 167 4.34 8.99 6.24
CA PRO A 167 3.21 8.17 6.70
C PRO A 167 3.65 6.96 7.54
N ASP A 168 2.69 6.36 8.25
CA ASP A 168 2.90 5.09 8.97
C ASP A 168 2.81 3.87 8.06
N ALA A 169 3.37 2.74 8.51
CA ALA A 169 3.18 1.42 7.92
C ALA A 169 1.70 1.12 7.62
N GLU A 170 0.79 1.45 8.53
CA GLU A 170 -0.65 1.24 8.35
C GLU A 170 -1.24 2.00 7.16
N HIS A 171 -0.74 3.20 6.86
CA HIS A 171 -1.19 3.94 5.70
C HIS A 171 -0.73 3.26 4.41
N LEU A 172 0.50 2.74 4.36
CA LEU A 172 0.98 1.98 3.20
C LEU A 172 0.11 0.74 2.99
N ARG A 173 -0.24 0.03 4.07
CA ARG A 173 -1.18 -1.11 4.02
C ARG A 173 -2.51 -0.73 3.40
N LEU A 174 -3.18 0.27 3.96
CA LEU A 174 -4.49 0.74 3.48
C LEU A 174 -4.41 1.16 2.02
N LEU A 175 -3.44 1.97 1.63
CA LEU A 175 -3.29 2.44 0.24
C LEU A 175 -3.03 1.29 -0.74
N THR A 176 -2.25 0.29 -0.34
CA THR A 176 -1.95 -0.88 -1.17
C THR A 176 -3.21 -1.70 -1.40
N TYR A 177 -3.96 -1.96 -0.33
CA TYR A 177 -5.20 -2.71 -0.42
C TYR A 177 -6.28 -1.97 -1.21
N GLU A 178 -6.43 -0.66 -1.02
CA GLU A 178 -7.34 0.17 -1.82
C GLU A 178 -6.96 0.13 -3.32
N ALA A 179 -5.66 0.07 -3.64
CA ALA A 179 -5.20 -0.04 -5.01
C ALA A 179 -5.55 -1.39 -5.65
N ILE A 180 -5.24 -2.52 -4.99
CA ILE A 180 -5.61 -3.84 -5.54
C ILE A 180 -7.13 -4.04 -5.57
N SER A 181 -7.86 -3.48 -4.60
CA SER A 181 -9.32 -3.42 -4.59
C SER A 181 -9.89 -2.65 -5.79
N ALA A 182 -9.20 -1.63 -6.29
CA ALA A 182 -9.56 -0.93 -7.54
C ALA A 182 -9.18 -1.73 -8.81
N GLY A 183 -8.54 -2.89 -8.68
CA GLY A 183 -8.03 -3.71 -9.78
C GLY A 183 -6.77 -3.15 -10.43
N VAL A 184 -5.98 -2.38 -9.67
CA VAL A 184 -4.62 -2.00 -10.07
C VAL A 184 -3.75 -3.26 -10.13
N ARG A 185 -2.93 -3.37 -11.18
CA ARG A 185 -2.08 -4.55 -11.46
C ARG A 185 -0.61 -4.35 -11.13
N GLY A 186 -0.19 -3.12 -10.89
CA GLY A 186 1.17 -2.83 -10.45
C GLY A 186 1.22 -1.68 -9.46
N ILE A 187 2.03 -1.87 -8.44
CA ILE A 187 2.12 -0.99 -7.28
C ILE A 187 3.56 -0.51 -7.19
N LEU A 188 3.74 0.79 -7.27
CA LEU A 188 5.03 1.44 -7.25
C LEU A 188 5.19 2.27 -5.98
N TYR A 189 6.40 2.30 -5.44
CA TYR A 189 6.74 3.11 -4.27
C TYR A 189 7.87 4.06 -4.61
N TYR A 190 7.59 5.36 -4.56
CA TYR A 190 8.59 6.39 -4.73
C TYR A 190 9.08 6.86 -3.36
N ASN A 191 10.37 6.86 -3.03
CA ASN A 191 11.57 6.23 -3.62
C ASN A 191 12.29 5.51 -2.45
N SER A 192 13.19 4.56 -2.74
CA SER A 192 13.94 3.76 -1.75
C SER A 192 14.53 4.56 -0.58
N ARG A 193 14.91 5.84 -0.77
CA ARG A 193 15.39 6.70 0.33
C ARG A 193 14.39 6.87 1.48
N PHE A 194 13.08 6.91 1.21
CA PHE A 194 12.05 7.15 2.24
C PHE A 194 11.79 5.94 3.14
N PHE A 195 12.42 4.82 2.81
CA PHE A 195 12.40 3.57 3.55
C PHE A 195 13.66 3.37 4.38
N LYS A 196 14.66 4.25 4.25
CA LYS A 196 15.89 4.20 5.05
C LYS A 196 15.61 4.62 6.48
N GLU A 197 16.37 4.07 7.41
CA GLU A 197 16.32 4.42 8.83
C GLU A 197 16.63 5.90 9.08
N SER A 198 17.60 6.48 8.35
CA SER A 198 17.91 7.93 8.39
C SER A 198 16.77 8.83 7.90
N TRP A 199 15.72 8.25 7.31
CA TRP A 199 14.49 8.93 6.90
C TRP A 199 13.27 8.48 7.71
N HIS A 200 13.51 7.77 8.82
CA HIS A 200 12.51 7.15 9.69
C HIS A 200 11.55 6.21 8.95
N GLY A 201 12.08 5.48 7.97
CA GLY A 201 11.32 4.61 7.08
C GLY A 201 11.42 3.12 7.37
N LYS A 202 12.09 2.70 8.46
CA LYS A 202 12.34 1.28 8.78
C LYS A 202 11.03 0.48 8.90
N ASP A 203 10.05 1.01 9.63
CA ASP A 203 8.72 0.41 9.77
C ASP A 203 7.97 0.32 8.43
N ARG A 204 8.02 1.38 7.62
CA ARG A 204 7.43 1.38 6.27
C ARG A 204 8.07 0.30 5.40
N TYR A 205 9.39 0.16 5.44
CA TYR A 205 10.11 -0.85 4.67
C TYR A 205 9.72 -2.27 5.08
N ALA A 206 9.69 -2.53 6.39
CA ALA A 206 9.29 -3.82 6.92
C ALA A 206 7.84 -4.17 6.57
N GLU A 207 6.92 -3.19 6.62
CA GLU A 207 5.53 -3.40 6.19
C GLU A 207 5.42 -3.73 4.69
N LEU A 208 6.31 -3.16 3.84
CA LEU A 208 6.40 -3.57 2.43
C LEU A 208 6.84 -5.03 2.28
N GLY A 209 7.70 -5.53 3.17
CA GLY A 209 8.06 -6.95 3.23
C GLY A 209 6.84 -7.84 3.50
N ILE A 210 5.98 -7.44 4.45
CA ILE A 210 4.72 -8.15 4.75
C ILE A 210 3.75 -8.08 3.56
N LEU A 211 3.55 -6.89 2.98
CA LEU A 211 2.71 -6.70 1.79
C LEU A 211 3.22 -7.52 0.60
N GLY A 212 4.53 -7.58 0.40
CA GLY A 212 5.14 -8.39 -0.65
C GLY A 212 4.83 -9.88 -0.48
N ALA A 213 4.90 -10.40 0.75
CA ALA A 213 4.53 -11.78 1.06
C ALA A 213 3.03 -12.05 0.84
N GLU A 214 2.16 -11.13 1.28
CA GLU A 214 0.70 -11.22 1.04
C GLU A 214 0.39 -11.23 -0.46
N LEU A 215 0.95 -10.29 -1.23
CA LEU A 215 0.78 -10.20 -2.67
C LEU A 215 1.40 -11.39 -3.41
N GLU A 216 2.44 -12.04 -2.86
CA GLU A 216 2.99 -13.26 -3.45
C GLU A 216 2.04 -14.46 -3.31
N MET A 217 1.28 -14.52 -2.20
CA MET A 217 0.26 -15.54 -2.02
C MET A 217 -0.92 -15.36 -2.98
N ILE A 218 -1.40 -14.12 -3.15
CA ILE A 218 -2.62 -13.83 -3.93
C ILE A 218 -2.37 -13.33 -5.36
N GLY A 219 -1.12 -13.07 -5.73
CA GLY A 219 -0.72 -12.52 -7.02
C GLY A 219 -1.28 -13.27 -8.22
N PRO A 220 -1.29 -14.62 -8.24
CA PRO A 220 -1.92 -15.37 -9.32
C PRO A 220 -3.41 -15.06 -9.50
N PHE A 221 -4.16 -14.87 -8.42
CA PHE A 221 -5.59 -14.54 -8.48
C PHE A 221 -5.82 -13.13 -9.01
N LEU A 222 -4.95 -12.19 -8.62
CA LEU A 222 -4.98 -10.83 -9.14
C LEU A 222 -4.56 -10.77 -10.61
N ALA A 223 -3.64 -11.62 -11.04
CA ALA A 223 -3.19 -11.66 -12.43
C ALA A 223 -4.26 -12.26 -13.36
N GLU A 224 -4.90 -13.35 -12.93
CA GLU A 224 -5.92 -14.06 -13.70
C GLU A 224 -7.29 -13.38 -13.62
N GLY A 225 -7.70 -12.97 -12.42
CA GLY A 225 -9.08 -12.61 -12.13
C GLY A 225 -9.42 -11.15 -12.34
N GLU A 226 -10.69 -10.84 -12.54
CA GLU A 226 -11.20 -9.48 -12.72
C GLU A 226 -11.92 -8.97 -11.48
N VAL A 227 -11.70 -7.68 -11.15
CA VAL A 227 -12.46 -7.01 -10.08
C VAL A 227 -13.87 -6.72 -10.57
N ASP A 228 -14.85 -7.25 -9.84
CA ASP A 228 -16.27 -7.01 -10.06
C ASP A 228 -16.68 -5.64 -9.51
N ILE A 229 -16.44 -4.60 -10.31
CA ILE A 229 -16.72 -3.21 -9.93
C ILE A 229 -18.22 -2.97 -9.70
N LYS A 230 -19.09 -3.71 -10.42
CA LYS A 230 -20.54 -3.53 -10.32
C LYS A 230 -21.08 -3.99 -8.97
N ASN A 231 -20.48 -5.03 -8.38
CA ASN A 231 -20.93 -5.63 -7.12
C ASN A 231 -20.07 -5.23 -5.90
N MET A 232 -19.22 -4.20 -5.98
CA MET A 232 -18.39 -3.76 -4.84
C MET A 232 -19.21 -3.20 -3.66
N HIS A 233 -20.38 -2.63 -3.93
CA HIS A 233 -21.19 -1.94 -2.91
C HIS A 233 -22.18 -2.85 -2.19
N THR A 234 -22.46 -4.05 -2.71
CA THR A 234 -23.60 -4.88 -2.30
C THR A 234 -23.36 -5.68 -1.01
N LEU A 235 -22.19 -5.56 -0.37
CA LEU A 235 -21.77 -6.41 0.75
C LEU A 235 -21.29 -5.66 2.00
N MET A 236 -21.54 -4.35 2.13
CA MET A 236 -20.92 -3.56 3.20
C MET A 236 -21.71 -3.58 4.51
N PRO A 237 -21.22 -4.19 5.59
CA PRO A 237 -21.49 -3.71 6.93
C PRO A 237 -20.79 -2.36 7.16
N GLU A 238 -21.23 -1.62 8.17
CA GLU A 238 -20.77 -0.25 8.42
C GLU A 238 -19.24 -0.13 8.39
N ASN A 239 -18.74 0.68 7.44
CA ASN A 239 -17.34 1.06 7.29
C ASN A 239 -16.36 -0.03 6.80
N VAL A 240 -16.79 -1.09 6.09
CA VAL A 240 -15.86 -2.04 5.44
C VAL A 240 -16.06 -2.03 3.92
N ALA A 241 -15.03 -1.61 3.22
CA ALA A 241 -14.90 -1.73 1.77
C ALA A 241 -14.71 -3.20 1.37
N VAL A 242 -15.56 -3.67 0.46
CA VAL A 242 -15.49 -5.02 -0.10
C VAL A 242 -15.14 -4.94 -1.59
N SER A 243 -14.28 -5.82 -2.06
CA SER A 243 -13.93 -5.95 -3.47
C SER A 243 -13.81 -7.42 -3.82
N ILE A 244 -14.44 -7.84 -4.92
CA ILE A 244 -14.46 -9.25 -5.34
C ILE A 244 -13.64 -9.38 -6.61
N VAL A 245 -12.63 -10.24 -6.58
CA VAL A 245 -11.89 -10.67 -7.76
C VAL A 245 -12.41 -12.06 -8.15
N ASN A 246 -13.05 -12.16 -9.32
CA ASN A 246 -13.51 -13.43 -9.86
C ASN A 246 -12.40 -14.06 -10.71
N PHE A 247 -12.08 -15.33 -10.48
CA PHE A 247 -11.11 -16.11 -11.27
C PHE A 247 -11.63 -17.54 -11.48
N SER A 248 -11.00 -18.33 -12.36
CA SER A 248 -11.53 -19.63 -12.81
C SER A 248 -11.80 -20.60 -11.67
N LYS A 249 -10.97 -20.57 -10.63
CA LYS A 249 -11.02 -21.49 -9.48
C LYS A 249 -11.78 -20.94 -8.27
N GLY A 250 -12.31 -19.71 -8.32
CA GLY A 250 -13.01 -19.15 -7.16
C GLY A 250 -13.19 -17.63 -7.15
N LYS A 251 -13.33 -17.09 -5.95
CA LYS A 251 -13.40 -15.65 -5.70
C LYS A 251 -12.42 -15.27 -4.60
N LEU A 252 -11.67 -14.19 -4.81
CA LEU A 252 -10.89 -13.54 -3.78
C LEU A 252 -11.64 -12.29 -3.35
N ILE A 253 -12.06 -12.25 -2.09
CA ILE A 253 -12.69 -11.10 -1.47
C ILE A 253 -11.61 -10.31 -0.72
N ILE A 254 -11.43 -9.04 -1.09
CA ILE A 254 -10.50 -8.11 -0.46
C ILE A 254 -11.32 -7.16 0.40
N LEU A 255 -10.93 -7.05 1.67
CA LEU A 255 -11.62 -6.26 2.69
C LEU A 255 -10.70 -5.13 3.16
N VAL A 256 -11.22 -3.92 3.21
CA VAL A 256 -10.51 -2.74 3.73
C VAL A 256 -11.39 -2.02 4.74
N LYS A 257 -10.88 -1.81 5.95
CA LYS A 257 -11.56 -0.99 6.95
C LYS A 257 -11.48 0.47 6.51
N GLU A 258 -12.62 1.11 6.36
CA GLU A 258 -12.72 2.53 6.09
C GLU A 258 -12.91 3.31 7.39
N GLY A 259 -12.30 4.48 7.49
CA GLY A 259 -12.48 5.42 8.60
C GLY A 259 -12.44 6.84 8.08
N LYS A 260 -13.20 7.74 8.71
CA LYS A 260 -13.37 9.13 8.25
C LYS A 260 -12.05 9.92 8.17
N GLU A 261 -11.07 9.51 8.99
CA GLU A 261 -9.83 10.26 9.22
C GLU A 261 -8.57 9.39 9.01
N TYR A 262 -8.70 8.26 8.32
CA TYR A 262 -7.56 7.36 8.06
C TYR A 262 -6.51 7.95 7.12
N GLN A 263 -6.82 9.04 6.44
CA GLN A 263 -5.86 9.85 5.68
C GLN A 263 -4.93 10.69 6.58
N TYR A 264 -5.21 10.74 7.89
CA TYR A 264 -4.46 11.45 8.92
C TYR A 264 -3.89 10.49 9.97
N GLN A 265 -4.75 9.74 10.65
CA GLN A 265 -4.35 8.81 11.71
C GLN A 265 -5.37 7.66 11.88
N PRO A 266 -5.04 6.42 11.45
CA PRO A 266 -5.90 5.27 11.63
C PRO A 266 -6.18 4.95 13.09
N ASP A 267 -7.41 4.56 13.40
CA ASP A 267 -7.87 4.18 14.74
C ASP A 267 -7.56 2.70 15.08
N MET A 268 -8.28 2.11 16.03
CA MET A 268 -8.14 0.68 16.36
C MET A 268 -8.32 -0.21 15.12
N ALA A 269 -9.20 0.18 14.20
CA ALA A 269 -9.49 -0.44 12.93
C ALA A 269 -9.86 -1.92 13.04
N ILE A 270 -10.61 -2.32 14.07
CA ILE A 270 -11.06 -3.71 14.24
C ILE A 270 -12.53 -3.82 13.88
N VAL A 271 -12.85 -4.85 13.11
CA VAL A 271 -14.23 -5.32 12.90
C VAL A 271 -14.29 -6.75 13.40
N LYS A 272 -15.32 -7.08 14.18
CA LYS A 272 -15.57 -8.41 14.73
C LYS A 272 -16.80 -9.02 14.07
N ASP A 273 -16.79 -10.35 13.96
CA ASP A 273 -17.92 -11.15 13.49
C ASP A 273 -18.51 -10.65 12.17
N LEU A 274 -17.62 -10.26 11.26
CA LEU A 274 -17.98 -9.70 9.96
C LEU A 274 -18.69 -10.77 9.12
N SER A 275 -19.96 -10.52 8.79
CA SER A 275 -20.80 -11.44 8.01
C SER A 275 -20.75 -11.13 6.52
N LEU A 276 -20.15 -12.02 5.73
CA LEU A 276 -20.11 -11.95 4.27
C LEU A 276 -21.23 -12.82 3.68
N SER A 277 -22.29 -12.18 3.16
CA SER A 277 -23.49 -12.87 2.66
C SER A 277 -23.46 -13.05 1.14
N PHE A 278 -23.72 -14.26 0.66
CA PHE A 278 -23.77 -14.61 -0.76
C PHE A 278 -25.06 -15.37 -1.08
N SER A 279 -25.46 -15.37 -2.35
CA SER A 279 -26.55 -16.26 -2.80
C SER A 279 -26.13 -17.73 -2.68
N LYS A 280 -27.07 -18.64 -2.37
CA LYS A 280 -26.77 -20.08 -2.26
C LYS A 280 -26.12 -20.66 -3.52
N ASN A 281 -26.58 -20.24 -4.69
CA ASN A 281 -26.07 -20.72 -5.97
C ASN A 281 -24.60 -20.31 -6.19
N GLU A 282 -24.22 -19.10 -5.78
CA GLU A 282 -22.86 -18.58 -5.94
C GLU A 282 -21.81 -19.38 -5.13
N VAL A 283 -22.22 -19.93 -4.00
CA VAL A 283 -21.35 -20.62 -3.03
C VAL A 283 -21.57 -22.13 -2.95
N GLN A 284 -22.34 -22.70 -3.88
CA GLN A 284 -22.62 -24.14 -3.89
C GLN A 284 -21.31 -24.93 -3.97
N GLY A 285 -21.08 -25.83 -3.00
CA GLY A 285 -19.86 -26.64 -2.89
C GLY A 285 -18.58 -25.86 -2.53
N LYS A 286 -18.64 -24.54 -2.35
CA LYS A 286 -17.48 -23.72 -1.99
C LYS A 286 -17.35 -23.55 -0.47
N ARG A 287 -16.11 -23.42 -0.01
CA ARG A 287 -15.71 -23.06 1.35
C ARG A 287 -15.00 -21.71 1.33
N ALA A 288 -15.04 -21.00 2.46
CA ALA A 288 -14.44 -19.67 2.60
C ALA A 288 -13.29 -19.73 3.61
N TYR A 289 -12.15 -19.14 3.27
CA TYR A 289 -10.93 -19.14 4.07
C TYR A 289 -10.37 -17.73 4.22
N SER A 290 -10.14 -17.25 5.44
CA SER A 290 -9.29 -16.07 5.65
C SER A 290 -7.84 -16.42 5.33
N LEU A 291 -7.16 -15.57 4.56
CA LEU A 291 -5.78 -15.75 4.12
C LEU A 291 -4.78 -14.84 4.89
N ASP A 292 -5.15 -14.40 6.08
CA ASP A 292 -4.34 -13.45 6.85
C ASP A 292 -3.17 -14.15 7.56
N PHE A 293 -1.97 -13.56 7.54
CA PHE A 293 -0.89 -14.09 8.36
C PHE A 293 -1.25 -14.06 9.87
N PRO A 294 -0.85 -15.08 10.65
CA PRO A 294 -0.04 -16.21 10.23
C PRO A 294 -0.85 -17.45 9.87
N ASN A 295 -2.19 -17.40 9.84
CA ASN A 295 -3.06 -18.57 9.81
C ASN A 295 -4.08 -18.51 8.69
N ILE A 296 -4.27 -19.62 7.99
CA ILE A 296 -5.46 -19.79 7.15
C ILE A 296 -6.59 -20.34 8.01
N ILE A 297 -7.71 -19.61 8.08
CA ILE A 297 -8.86 -19.96 8.94
C ILE A 297 -10.07 -20.23 8.06
N GLU A 298 -10.64 -21.44 8.13
CA GLU A 298 -11.94 -21.71 7.51
C GLU A 298 -13.06 -20.96 8.26
N LEU A 299 -13.87 -20.22 7.51
CA LEU A 299 -14.91 -19.37 8.07
C LEU A 299 -16.18 -20.17 8.37
N LYS A 300 -16.80 -19.87 9.52
CA LYS A 300 -18.07 -20.50 9.92
C LYS A 300 -19.18 -20.10 8.94
N LYS A 301 -20.02 -21.06 8.58
CA LYS A 301 -21.14 -20.89 7.64
C LYS A 301 -22.47 -20.81 8.38
N ARG A 302 -23.27 -19.78 8.12
CA ARG A 302 -24.66 -19.64 8.57
C ARG A 302 -25.59 -19.64 7.35
N LYS A 303 -26.50 -20.61 7.26
CA LYS A 303 -27.43 -20.75 6.13
C LYS A 303 -28.76 -20.04 6.46
N SER A 304 -29.35 -19.37 5.47
CA SER A 304 -30.73 -18.85 5.50
C SER A 304 -31.55 -19.50 4.36
N LYS A 305 -32.77 -19.00 4.08
CA LYS A 305 -33.61 -19.51 2.99
C LYS A 305 -32.95 -19.38 1.62
N ASP A 306 -32.34 -18.23 1.31
CA ASP A 306 -31.80 -17.94 -0.03
C ASP A 306 -30.32 -17.54 -0.01
N THR A 307 -29.75 -17.29 1.17
CA THR A 307 -28.37 -16.82 1.33
C THR A 307 -27.54 -17.74 2.21
N VAL A 308 -26.22 -17.58 2.08
CA VAL A 308 -25.21 -18.16 2.95
C VAL A 308 -24.34 -17.02 3.44
N ALA A 309 -24.21 -16.89 4.75
CA ALA A 309 -23.27 -15.99 5.38
C ALA A 309 -22.01 -16.75 5.84
N PHE A 310 -20.83 -16.22 5.54
CA PHE A 310 -19.57 -16.64 6.13
C PHE A 310 -19.13 -15.60 7.18
N ILE A 311 -18.80 -16.06 8.38
CA ILE A 311 -18.44 -15.18 9.50
C ILE A 311 -16.93 -15.11 9.63
N LEU A 312 -16.35 -13.93 9.38
CA LEU A 312 -14.96 -13.62 9.67
C LEU A 312 -14.86 -13.12 11.13
N PRO A 313 -14.21 -13.88 12.03
CA PRO A 313 -14.24 -13.58 13.47
C PRO A 313 -13.67 -12.20 13.82
N SER A 314 -12.60 -11.81 13.11
CA SER A 314 -12.04 -10.47 13.24
C SER A 314 -11.23 -10.11 12.00
N MET A 315 -11.27 -8.84 11.61
CA MET A 315 -10.26 -8.21 10.76
C MET A 315 -9.71 -6.95 11.43
N GLU A 316 -8.48 -6.59 11.07
CA GLU A 316 -7.95 -5.26 11.36
C GLU A 316 -8.18 -4.31 10.16
N LEU A 317 -7.15 -3.52 9.79
CA LEU A 317 -7.18 -2.57 8.67
C LEU A 317 -7.61 -3.22 7.37
N THR A 318 -7.17 -4.45 7.14
CA THR A 318 -7.37 -5.19 5.89
C THR A 318 -7.54 -6.68 6.18
N SER A 319 -8.20 -7.39 5.29
CA SER A 319 -8.27 -8.86 5.30
C SER A 319 -8.54 -9.41 3.89
N MET A 320 -8.22 -10.68 3.66
CA MET A 320 -8.51 -11.39 2.42
C MET A 320 -9.26 -12.69 2.71
N VAL A 321 -10.34 -12.94 1.97
CA VAL A 321 -11.10 -14.18 2.05
C VAL A 321 -11.12 -14.87 0.69
N LEU A 322 -10.69 -16.12 0.65
CA LEU A 322 -10.75 -16.98 -0.52
C LEU A 322 -11.99 -17.88 -0.46
N LEU A 323 -12.85 -17.76 -1.46
CA LEU A 323 -13.98 -18.66 -1.68
C LEU A 323 -13.64 -19.63 -2.81
N THR A 324 -13.41 -20.90 -2.49
CA THR A 324 -13.03 -21.92 -3.47
C THR A 324 -13.53 -23.32 -3.10
N LYS A 325 -13.53 -24.23 -4.08
CA LYS A 325 -13.70 -25.68 -3.91
C LYS A 325 -12.39 -26.46 -4.16
N ASP A 326 -11.33 -25.76 -4.59
CA ASP A 326 -10.06 -26.34 -4.97
C ASP A 326 -9.15 -26.49 -3.75
N ASN A 327 -8.98 -27.73 -3.28
CA ASN A 327 -8.14 -28.04 -2.12
C ASN A 327 -6.65 -27.97 -2.46
N GLU A 328 -6.27 -28.29 -3.70
CA GLU A 328 -4.87 -28.23 -4.14
C GLU A 328 -4.40 -26.77 -4.12
N LEU A 329 -5.24 -25.86 -4.60
CA LEU A 329 -4.97 -24.43 -4.51
C LEU A 329 -4.76 -23.99 -3.06
N LEU A 330 -5.62 -24.43 -2.14
CA LEU A 330 -5.50 -24.11 -0.73
C LEU A 330 -4.18 -24.62 -0.13
N ASP A 331 -3.77 -25.84 -0.48
CA ASP A 331 -2.54 -26.44 0.02
C ASP A 331 -1.30 -25.73 -0.53
N GLN A 332 -1.32 -25.30 -1.80
CA GLN A 332 -0.27 -24.44 -2.35
C GLN A 332 -0.14 -23.11 -1.58
N ILE A 333 -1.25 -22.49 -1.18
CA ILE A 333 -1.23 -21.25 -0.38
C ILE A 333 -0.66 -21.53 1.02
N LYS A 334 -1.06 -22.64 1.68
CA LYS A 334 -0.52 -23.02 2.99
C LYS A 334 1.00 -23.21 2.93
N VAL A 335 1.49 -23.96 1.95
CA VAL A 335 2.95 -24.18 1.77
C VAL A 335 3.68 -22.86 1.57
N LYS A 336 3.14 -21.95 0.75
CA LYS A 336 3.71 -20.61 0.57
C LYS A 336 3.70 -19.80 1.87
N MET A 337 2.59 -19.81 2.61
CA MET A 337 2.45 -19.09 3.88
C MET A 337 3.48 -19.59 4.89
N GLU A 338 3.63 -20.91 5.08
CA GLU A 338 4.62 -21.47 5.99
C GLU A 338 6.05 -21.07 5.61
N ARG A 339 6.38 -21.09 4.31
CA ARG A 339 7.70 -20.67 3.83
C ARG A 339 7.98 -19.19 4.10
N LEU A 340 6.97 -18.33 3.95
CA LEU A 340 7.10 -16.87 4.11
C LEU A 340 7.02 -16.42 5.57
N LEU A 341 6.45 -17.25 6.45
CA LEU A 341 6.15 -16.89 7.84
C LEU A 341 7.39 -16.45 8.65
N PRO A 342 8.59 -17.06 8.54
CA PRO A 342 9.78 -16.58 9.25
C PRO A 342 10.13 -15.11 8.92
N ASP A 343 10.17 -14.76 7.63
CA ASP A 343 10.48 -13.40 7.17
C ASP A 343 9.40 -12.42 7.57
N VAL A 344 8.13 -12.78 7.37
CA VAL A 344 6.98 -11.94 7.75
C VAL A 344 6.94 -11.69 9.26
N SER A 345 7.34 -12.66 10.08
CA SER A 345 7.44 -12.50 11.54
C SER A 345 8.55 -11.52 11.93
N LYS A 346 9.71 -11.60 11.26
CA LYS A 346 10.81 -10.65 11.44
C LYS A 346 10.38 -9.24 11.04
N PHE A 347 9.74 -9.08 9.88
CA PHE A 347 9.22 -7.79 9.43
C PHE A 347 8.18 -7.23 10.41
N ALA A 348 7.26 -8.03 10.94
CA ALA A 348 6.28 -7.56 11.92
C ALA A 348 6.94 -7.00 13.19
N ILE A 349 8.03 -7.62 13.66
CA ILE A 349 8.83 -7.10 14.76
C ILE A 349 9.47 -5.76 14.39
N GLU A 350 10.07 -5.65 13.21
CA GLU A 350 10.70 -4.40 12.74
C GLU A 350 9.68 -3.26 12.56
N VAL A 351 8.45 -3.56 12.13
CA VAL A 351 7.33 -2.60 12.11
C VAL A 351 7.02 -2.10 13.52
N LEU A 352 6.89 -3.00 14.50
CA LEU A 352 6.64 -2.62 15.90
C LEU A 352 7.78 -1.81 16.49
N GLU A 353 9.04 -2.19 16.25
CA GLU A 353 10.22 -1.44 16.69
C GLU A 353 10.19 0.01 16.19
N GLY A 354 10.07 0.18 14.86
CA GLY A 354 10.07 1.50 14.26
C GLY A 354 8.89 2.34 14.73
N LYS A 355 7.69 1.76 14.86
CA LYS A 355 6.52 2.47 15.39
C LYS A 355 6.72 2.89 16.86
N LYS A 356 7.25 2.00 17.70
CA LYS A 356 7.54 2.29 19.11
C LYS A 356 8.51 3.46 19.25
N GLU A 357 9.61 3.45 18.50
CA GLU A 357 10.60 4.54 18.52
C GLU A 357 9.97 5.90 18.19
N LYS A 358 9.13 5.95 17.15
CA LYS A 358 8.42 7.18 16.74
C LYS A 358 7.45 7.68 17.81
N VAL A 359 6.67 6.79 18.41
CA VAL A 359 5.72 7.14 19.49
C VAL A 359 6.46 7.63 20.72
N GLU A 360 7.52 6.94 21.15
CA GLU A 360 8.34 7.38 22.29
C GLU A 360 9.01 8.73 22.05
N TRP A 361 9.38 9.06 20.81
CA TRP A 361 9.88 10.39 20.47
C TRP A 361 8.81 11.48 20.65
N VAL A 362 7.59 11.25 20.15
CA VAL A 362 6.48 12.21 20.32
C VAL A 362 6.13 12.37 21.80
N GLU A 363 5.90 11.27 22.53
CA GLU A 363 5.48 11.36 23.94
C GLU A 363 6.56 12.01 24.83
N ARG A 364 7.86 11.75 24.58
CA ARG A 364 8.95 12.47 25.26
C ARG A 364 8.92 13.97 24.97
N SER A 365 8.59 14.35 23.74
CA SER A 365 8.48 15.76 23.34
C SER A 365 7.27 16.45 23.99
N LEU A 366 6.23 15.68 24.35
CA LEU A 366 5.01 16.15 24.98
C LEU A 366 5.01 16.03 26.51
N LYS A 367 6.15 15.73 27.16
CA LYS A 367 6.22 15.53 28.63
C LYS A 367 5.70 16.68 29.50
N HIS A 368 5.65 17.90 28.94
CA HIS A 368 5.18 19.11 29.61
C HIS A 368 3.67 19.34 29.42
N ILE A 369 3.04 18.60 28.49
CA ILE A 369 1.61 18.62 28.24
C ILE A 369 0.96 17.53 29.11
N PRO A 370 -0.18 17.80 29.76
CA PRO A 370 -0.91 16.80 30.53
C PRO A 370 -1.01 15.46 29.78
N GLN A 371 -0.51 14.40 30.41
CA GLN A 371 -0.53 13.08 29.82
C GLN A 371 -1.91 12.45 29.95
N LEU A 372 -2.25 11.60 28.99
CA LEU A 372 -3.36 10.68 29.17
C LEU A 372 -2.94 9.58 30.13
N GLU A 373 -3.87 9.16 30.99
CA GLU A 373 -3.64 8.12 32.01
C GLU A 373 -3.11 6.80 31.44
N ASP A 374 -3.32 6.53 30.14
CA ASP A 374 -2.98 5.27 29.48
C ASP A 374 -1.66 5.27 28.69
N VAL A 375 -0.92 6.39 28.61
CA VAL A 375 0.32 6.48 27.79
C VAL A 375 1.39 5.51 28.25
N ASP A 376 1.79 5.59 29.52
CA ASP A 376 2.84 4.73 30.07
C ASP A 376 2.43 3.26 30.05
N THR A 377 1.16 2.99 30.32
CA THR A 377 0.58 1.65 30.26
C THR A 377 0.66 1.08 28.84
N ALA A 378 0.31 1.86 27.82
CA ALA A 378 0.38 1.45 26.43
C ALA A 378 1.82 1.20 25.96
N LEU A 379 2.75 2.11 26.27
CA LEU A 379 4.18 1.97 25.94
C LEU A 379 4.82 0.75 26.62
N LYS A 380 4.52 0.53 27.91
CA LYS A 380 5.00 -0.64 28.66
C LYS A 380 4.45 -1.94 28.07
N ARG A 381 3.15 -1.99 27.73
CA ARG A 381 2.53 -3.16 27.11
C ARG A 381 3.13 -3.47 25.73
N ALA A 382 3.32 -2.45 24.89
CA ALA A 382 3.95 -2.61 23.57
C ALA A 382 5.39 -3.10 23.70
N SER A 383 6.16 -2.57 24.67
CA SER A 383 7.54 -3.01 24.96
C SER A 383 7.60 -4.48 25.39
N ASN A 384 6.69 -4.91 26.28
CA ASN A 384 6.59 -6.30 26.71
C ASN A 384 6.23 -7.24 25.56
N LEU A 385 5.31 -6.82 24.68
CA LEU A 385 4.95 -7.59 23.49
C LEU A 385 6.12 -7.69 22.50
N LEU A 386 6.88 -6.61 22.31
CA LEU A 386 8.07 -6.61 21.46
C LEU A 386 9.14 -7.58 21.99
N LEU A 387 9.43 -7.56 23.30
CA LEU A 387 10.38 -8.46 23.92
C LEU A 387 9.96 -9.94 23.75
N ARG A 388 8.68 -10.24 24.01
CA ARG A 388 8.13 -11.58 23.83
C ARG A 388 8.13 -12.02 22.37
N ALA A 389 7.84 -11.12 21.43
CA ALA A 389 7.89 -11.40 20.00
C ALA A 389 9.30 -11.78 19.55
N LYS A 390 10.33 -11.02 19.98
CA LYS A 390 11.74 -11.33 19.72
C LYS A 390 12.14 -12.69 20.30
N SER A 391 11.75 -12.97 21.55
CA SER A 391 12.03 -14.26 22.18
C SER A 391 11.34 -15.42 21.44
N ALA A 392 10.09 -15.23 21.00
CA ALA A 392 9.37 -16.22 20.20
C ALA A 392 10.05 -16.46 18.85
N LEU A 393 10.52 -15.40 18.17
CA LEU A 393 11.26 -15.51 16.91
C LEU A 393 12.55 -16.33 17.08
N GLN A 394 13.33 -16.04 18.14
CA GLN A 394 14.57 -16.77 18.46
C GLN A 394 14.33 -18.26 18.74
N LYS A 395 13.16 -18.61 19.28
CA LYS A 395 12.75 -20.01 19.53
C LYS A 395 12.11 -20.68 18.31
N GLY A 396 12.07 -20.03 17.15
CA GLY A 396 11.40 -20.54 15.95
C GLY A 396 9.87 -20.53 16.01
N ASN A 397 9.27 -19.90 17.03
CA ASN A 397 7.81 -19.76 17.15
C ASN A 397 7.32 -18.52 16.38
N TYR A 398 7.40 -18.62 15.05
CA TYR A 398 7.11 -17.52 14.12
C TYR A 398 5.66 -17.00 14.25
N ARG A 399 4.67 -17.89 14.34
CA ARG A 399 3.24 -17.50 14.51
C ARG A 399 3.04 -16.59 15.72
N SER A 400 3.61 -16.97 16.86
CA SER A 400 3.48 -16.18 18.10
C SER A 400 4.25 -14.86 18.00
N ALA A 401 5.44 -14.87 17.39
CA ALA A 401 6.22 -13.67 17.15
C ALA A 401 5.43 -12.65 16.33
N TYR A 402 4.85 -13.07 15.21
CA TYR A 402 4.01 -12.24 14.36
C TYR A 402 2.80 -11.67 15.12
N LEU A 403 2.01 -12.53 15.78
CA LEU A 403 0.79 -12.10 16.49
C LEU A 403 1.08 -11.11 17.62
N MET A 404 2.14 -11.34 18.41
CA MET A 404 2.55 -10.43 19.47
C MET A 404 3.01 -9.08 18.91
N ALA A 405 3.76 -9.09 17.80
CA ALA A 405 4.22 -7.87 17.15
C ALA A 405 3.04 -7.03 16.60
N ARG A 406 2.08 -7.65 15.89
CA ARG A 406 0.88 -6.96 15.40
C ARG A 406 0.00 -6.44 16.54
N MET A 407 -0.13 -7.19 17.64
CA MET A 407 -0.83 -6.71 18.83
C MET A 407 -0.16 -5.48 19.44
N GLY A 408 1.18 -5.48 19.55
CA GLY A 408 1.92 -4.31 20.04
C GLY A 408 1.73 -3.09 19.15
N GLN A 409 1.77 -3.29 17.83
CA GLN A 409 1.56 -2.22 16.85
C GLN A 409 0.16 -1.60 17.00
N ARG A 410 -0.87 -2.44 17.16
CA ARG A 410 -2.25 -2.03 17.40
C ARG A 410 -2.39 -1.20 18.67
N ILE A 411 -1.76 -1.59 19.78
CA ILE A 411 -1.78 -0.80 21.04
C ILE A 411 -1.24 0.61 20.79
N LEU A 412 -0.10 0.72 20.10
CA LEU A 412 0.49 2.02 19.77
C LEU A 412 -0.38 2.83 18.81
N ARG A 413 -1.01 2.18 17.82
CA ARG A 413 -1.94 2.84 16.89
C ARG A 413 -3.14 3.46 17.61
N VAL A 414 -3.72 2.74 18.56
CA VAL A 414 -4.83 3.24 19.40
C VAL A 414 -4.39 4.46 20.21
N LEU A 415 -3.20 4.40 20.85
CA LEU A 415 -2.64 5.52 21.59
C LEU A 415 -2.46 6.76 20.68
N GLN A 416 -1.84 6.58 19.50
CA GLN A 416 -1.63 7.65 18.53
C GLN A 416 -2.95 8.30 18.10
N HIS A 417 -3.95 7.48 17.76
CA HIS A 417 -5.26 7.99 17.34
C HIS A 417 -5.95 8.75 18.46
N LYS A 418 -5.97 8.22 19.69
CA LYS A 418 -6.58 8.89 20.85
C LYS A 418 -5.93 10.26 21.09
N ARG A 419 -4.60 10.30 21.22
CA ARG A 419 -3.82 11.54 21.39
C ARG A 419 -4.04 12.56 20.29
N TRP A 420 -3.99 12.11 19.04
CA TRP A 420 -4.21 12.98 17.90
C TRP A 420 -5.66 13.50 17.85
N SER A 421 -6.63 12.63 18.07
CA SER A 421 -8.06 12.95 17.96
C SER A 421 -8.49 13.97 19.02
N GLU A 422 -8.00 13.86 20.26
CA GLU A 422 -8.26 14.84 21.32
C GLU A 422 -7.79 16.25 20.93
N ALA A 423 -6.57 16.35 20.37
CA ALA A 423 -6.03 17.62 19.91
C ALA A 423 -6.70 18.12 18.62
N TRP A 424 -7.10 17.22 17.73
CA TRP A 424 -7.74 17.54 16.45
C TRP A 424 -9.19 18.05 16.63
N HIS A 425 -9.89 17.55 17.63
CA HIS A 425 -11.27 17.89 17.93
C HIS A 425 -11.44 18.98 19.01
N ASP A 426 -10.36 19.50 19.59
CA ASP A 426 -10.47 20.60 20.57
C ASP A 426 -11.04 21.87 19.89
N PRO A 427 -12.19 22.40 20.37
CA PRO A 427 -12.92 23.48 19.72
C PRO A 427 -12.20 24.82 19.78
N ASN A 428 -11.20 24.97 20.66
CA ASN A 428 -10.45 26.22 20.86
C ASN A 428 -9.34 26.41 19.83
N ILE A 429 -9.36 25.66 18.72
CA ILE A 429 -8.24 25.58 17.78
C ILE A 429 -8.70 25.94 16.37
N ASN A 430 -7.94 26.82 15.72
CA ASN A 430 -7.98 26.96 14.28
C ASN A 430 -7.32 25.75 13.60
N ARG A 431 -8.11 24.93 12.92
CA ARG A 431 -7.66 23.73 12.17
C ARG A 431 -6.69 24.05 11.04
N ASP A 432 -6.58 25.31 10.63
CA ASP A 432 -5.55 25.76 9.69
C ASP A 432 -4.12 25.68 10.27
N GLY A 433 -4.01 25.56 11.60
CA GLY A 433 -2.77 25.50 12.39
C GLY A 433 -1.87 24.29 12.16
N GLY A 434 -2.24 23.35 11.29
CA GLY A 434 -1.31 22.36 10.75
C GLY A 434 -1.26 21.00 11.45
N LEU A 435 -2.20 20.65 12.32
CA LEU A 435 -2.23 19.35 13.00
C LEU A 435 -2.80 18.22 12.11
N TYR A 436 -2.10 17.82 11.07
CA TYR A 436 -2.65 16.82 10.12
C TYR A 436 -2.38 15.35 10.47
N ASN A 437 -1.57 15.08 11.49
CA ASN A 437 -1.28 13.72 11.97
C ASN A 437 -0.64 13.78 13.36
N TYR A 438 -0.53 12.62 14.02
CA TYR A 438 0.04 12.47 15.36
C TYR A 438 1.46 13.06 15.51
N TYR A 439 2.32 12.95 14.50
CA TYR A 439 3.70 13.42 14.57
C TYR A 439 3.85 14.94 14.58
N LEU A 440 2.77 15.67 14.31
CA LEU A 440 2.75 17.13 14.36
C LEU A 440 2.29 17.66 15.73
N LEU A 441 1.91 16.80 16.68
CA LEU A 441 1.49 17.20 18.03
C LEU A 441 2.55 18.05 18.76
N PRO A 442 3.86 17.72 18.78
CA PRO A 442 4.84 18.54 19.49
C PRO A 442 4.88 19.99 18.98
N ARG A 443 4.92 20.16 17.66
CA ARG A 443 4.89 21.50 17.03
C ARG A 443 3.57 22.22 17.31
N TYR A 444 2.47 21.48 17.24
CA TYR A 444 1.14 22.02 17.52
C TYR A 444 1.05 22.60 18.94
N TYR A 445 1.48 21.86 19.97
CA TYR A 445 1.44 22.34 21.35
C TYR A 445 2.42 23.50 21.60
N GLN A 446 3.60 23.49 20.97
CA GLN A 446 4.54 24.63 21.02
C GLN A 446 3.88 25.93 20.52
N ILE A 447 3.17 25.88 19.38
CA ILE A 447 2.45 27.04 18.84
C ILE A 447 1.30 27.44 19.78
N LYS A 448 0.56 26.48 20.32
CA LYS A 448 -0.55 26.74 21.26
C LYS A 448 -0.08 27.46 22.52
N GLU A 449 1.05 27.06 23.09
CA GLU A 449 1.64 27.72 24.26
C GLU A 449 2.16 29.12 23.95
N PHE A 450 2.76 29.30 22.76
CA PHE A 450 3.21 30.61 22.30
C PHE A 450 2.05 31.60 22.17
N LEU A 451 0.90 31.17 21.63
CA LEU A 451 -0.29 32.04 21.45
C LEU A 451 -1.04 32.36 22.74
N LYS A 452 -0.74 31.69 23.86
CA LYS A 452 -1.31 32.00 25.18
C LYS A 452 -0.55 33.10 25.93
N LYS A 453 0.67 33.40 25.50
CA LYS A 453 1.51 34.48 26.03
C LYS A 453 1.29 35.74 25.21
#